data_AF-A0A261KQ86-F1
#
_entry.id   AF-A0A261KQ86-F1
#
_cell.length_a   1.000
_cell.length_b   1.000
_cell.length_c   1.000
_cell.angle_alpha   90.00
_cell.angle_beta   90.00
_cell.angle_gamma   90.00
#
_symmetry.space_group_name_H-M   'P 1'
#
loop_
_entity.id
_entity.type
_entity.pdbx_description
1 polymer ?
#
loop_
_entity_poly.entity_id
_entity_poly.type
_entity_poly.pdbx_seq_one_letter_code
_entity_poly.pdbx_strand_id
1 'polypeptide(L)' 'VKIKAEALREAQLAMLRGEVIIEEGKLRGSGSRGEVTLPPELANIHSKNFVHPYYWAGFTMVGSPW' A
#
# COMPACT_ATOMS: atom_id res chain seq x y z
N VAL A 1 -9.38 8.19 16.96
CA VAL A 1 -10.18 7.83 15.78
C VAL A 1 -9.31 8.07 14.56
N LYS A 2 -8.91 7.03 13.83
CA LYS A 2 -8.18 7.24 12.56
C LYS A 2 -9.19 7.69 11.52
N ILE A 3 -9.11 8.95 11.11
CA ILE A 3 -9.99 9.49 10.07
C ILE A 3 -9.52 8.87 8.75
N LYS A 4 -10.45 8.52 7.85
CA LYS A 4 -10.10 7.86 6.58
C LYS A 4 -8.98 8.60 5.83
N ALA A 5 -8.99 9.93 5.86
CA ALA A 5 -7.99 10.78 5.21
C ALA A 5 -6.59 10.59 5.77
N GLU A 6 -6.48 10.42 7.09
CA GLU A 6 -5.22 10.16 7.77
C GLU A 6 -4.68 8.78 7.40
N ALA A 7 -5.53 7.76 7.33
CA ALA A 7 -5.12 6.42 6.89
C ALA A 7 -4.60 6.41 5.44
N LEU A 8 -5.21 7.18 4.53
CA LEU A 8 -4.71 7.31 3.16
C LEU A 8 -3.34 7.99 3.13
N ARG A 9 -3.18 9.08 3.89
CA ARG A 9 -1.89 9.78 4.01
C ARG A 9 -0.79 8.86 4.58
N GLU A 10 -1.09 8.12 5.64
CA GLU A 10 -0.16 7.15 6.22
C GLU A 10 0.26 6.09 5.19
N ALA A 11 -0.69 5.58 4.40
CA ALA A 11 -0.40 4.60 3.35
C ALA A 11 0.51 5.18 2.25
N GLN A 12 0.26 6.43 1.82
CA GLN A 12 1.12 7.11 0.83
C GLN A 12 2.54 7.33 1.36
N LEU A 13 2.68 7.73 2.62
CA LEU A 13 3.98 7.90 3.26
C LEU A 13 4.76 6.58 3.38
N ALA A 14 4.07 5.50 3.75
CA ALA A 14 4.69 4.19 3.83
C ALA A 14 5.15 3.65 2.47
N MET A 15 4.33 3.84 1.43
CA MET A 15 4.72 3.50 0.06
C MET A 15 5.93 4.33 -0.38
N LEU A 16 5.95 5.63 -0.10
CA LEU A 16 7.08 6.51 -0.38
C LEU A 16 8.37 6.07 0.33
N ARG A 17 8.27 5.57 1.56
CA ARG A 17 9.41 5.05 2.34
C ARG A 17 9.87 3.66 1.90
N GLY A 18 9.16 3.00 1.00
CA GLY A 18 9.46 1.63 0.58
C GLY A 18 9.10 0.58 1.63
N GLU A 19 8.23 0.91 2.58
CA GLU A 19 7.72 -0.02 3.60
C GLU A 19 6.66 -0.99 3.02
N VAL A 20 6.24 -0.76 1.78
CA VAL A 20 5.28 -1.59 1.05
C VAL A 20 6.00 -2.26 -0.12
N ILE A 21 6.15 -3.58 -0.04
CA ILE A 21 6.89 -4.40 -1.01
C ILE A 21 6.19 -5.72 -1.27
N ILE A 22 6.35 -6.24 -2.48
CA ILE A 22 6.06 -7.65 -2.78
C ILE A 22 7.34 -8.45 -2.58
N GLU A 23 7.28 -9.50 -1.77
CA GLU A 23 8.33 -10.50 -1.61
C GLU A 23 7.70 -11.89 -1.56
N GLU A 24 8.26 -12.86 -2.30
CA GLU A 24 7.84 -14.27 -2.25
C GLU A 24 6.33 -14.51 -2.47
N GLY A 25 5.70 -13.71 -3.35
CA GLY A 25 4.26 -13.81 -3.62
C GLY A 25 3.39 -13.27 -2.49
N LYS A 26 3.96 -12.47 -1.58
CA LYS A 26 3.25 -11.82 -0.49
C LYS A 26 3.49 -10.33 -0.52
N LEU A 27 2.42 -9.57 -0.30
CA LEU A 27 2.48 -8.13 -0.12
C LEU A 27 2.72 -7.84 1.36
N ARG A 28 3.90 -7.36 1.69
CA ARG A 28 4.21 -6.78 3.01
C ARG A 28 3.88 -5.30 2.96
N GLY A 29 3.05 -4.84 3.89
CA GLY A 29 2.71 -3.44 4.04
C GLY A 29 2.83 -2.98 5.48
N SER A 30 2.93 -1.66 5.69
CA SER A 30 3.08 -1.03 7.01
C SER A 30 1.76 -0.84 7.78
N GLY A 31 0.64 -1.29 7.21
CA GLY A 31 -0.70 -1.09 7.77
C GLY A 31 -1.13 -2.17 8.76
N SER A 32 -2.29 -1.95 9.39
CA SER A 32 -2.91 -2.89 10.34
C SER A 32 -3.32 -4.24 9.75
N ARG A 33 -3.29 -4.40 8.42
CA ARG A 33 -3.64 -5.65 7.73
C ARG A 33 -2.47 -6.64 7.59
N GLY A 34 -1.25 -6.27 7.96
CA GLY A 34 -0.10 -7.18 7.93
C GLY A 34 0.23 -7.69 6.52
N GLU A 35 0.72 -8.93 6.43
CA GLU A 35 1.14 -9.59 5.19
C GLU A 35 -0.08 -10.14 4.43
N VAL A 36 -0.22 -9.81 3.14
CA VAL A 36 -1.32 -10.26 2.29
C VAL A 36 -0.78 -11.25 1.26
N THR A 37 -1.24 -12.50 1.30
CA THR A 37 -0.91 -13.51 0.30
C THR A 37 -1.49 -13.11 -1.05
N LEU A 38 -0.65 -13.03 -2.08
CA LEU A 38 -1.10 -12.68 -3.42
C LEU A 38 -1.73 -13.90 -4.12
N PRO A 39 -2.72 -13.68 -5.01
CA PRO A 39 -3.20 -14.72 -5.91
C PRO A 39 -2.05 -15.34 -6.71
N PRO A 40 -2.16 -16.63 -7.10
CA PRO A 40 -1.11 -17.34 -7.83
C PRO A 40 -0.73 -16.68 -9.16
N GLU A 41 -1.65 -15.94 -9.79
CA GLU A 41 -1.41 -15.13 -11.00
C GLU A 41 -0.39 -14.00 -10.77
N LEU A 42 -0.36 -13.47 -9.55
CA LEU A 42 0.52 -12.38 -9.12
C LEU A 42 1.72 -12.91 -8.30
N ALA A 43 1.74 -14.20 -7.95
CA ALA A 43 2.83 -14.83 -7.20
C ALA A 43 4.16 -14.86 -7.98
N ASN A 44 4.11 -14.77 -9.32
CA ASN A 44 5.28 -14.67 -10.19
C ASN A 44 5.89 -13.26 -10.25
N ILE A 45 5.29 -12.26 -9.60
CA ILE A 45 5.88 -10.92 -9.50
C ILE A 45 7.12 -11.01 -8.62
N HIS A 46 8.29 -10.92 -9.24
CA HIS A 46 9.57 -10.77 -8.56
C HIS A 46 9.57 -9.50 -7.70
N SER A 47 10.46 -9.43 -6.70
CA SER A 47 10.45 -8.38 -5.68
C SER A 47 10.19 -6.98 -6.27
N LYS A 48 9.09 -6.37 -5.84
CA LYS A 48 8.63 -5.09 -6.41
C LYS A 48 8.34 -4.12 -5.29
N ASN A 49 8.96 -2.95 -5.38
CA ASN A 49 8.67 -1.82 -4.49
C ASN A 49 7.59 -0.92 -5.10
N PHE A 50 6.85 -0.22 -4.24
CA PHE A 50 5.80 0.72 -4.65
C PHE A 50 6.18 2.17 -4.34
N VAL A 51 7.48 2.49 -4.33
CA VAL A 51 7.99 3.84 -4.02
C VAL A 51 7.53 4.86 -5.05
N HIS A 52 7.50 4.46 -6.32
CA HIS A 52 7.21 5.39 -7.40
C HIS A 52 5.77 5.93 -7.32
N PRO A 53 5.56 7.26 -7.44
CA PRO A 53 4.24 7.91 -7.32
C PRO A 53 3.17 7.31 -8.24
N TYR A 54 3.56 6.73 -9.37
CA TYR A 54 2.69 5.99 -10.29
C TYR A 54 1.76 5.00 -9.57
N TYR A 55 2.21 4.37 -8.48
CA TYR A 55 1.44 3.34 -7.78
C TYR A 55 0.44 3.90 -6.77
N TRP A 56 0.59 5.14 -6.31
CA TRP A 56 -0.19 5.64 -5.16
C TRP A 56 -0.71 7.07 -5.26
N ALA A 57 -0.11 7.92 -6.10
CA ALA A 57 -0.51 9.32 -6.26
C ALA A 57 -1.89 9.47 -6.92
N GLY A 58 -2.38 8.43 -7.61
CA GLY A 58 -3.72 8.40 -8.17
C GLY A 58 -4.84 8.19 -7.14
N PHE A 59 -4.52 7.77 -5.91
CA PHE A 59 -5.53 7.58 -4.88
C PHE A 59 -5.85 8.90 -4.19
N THR A 60 -7.07 9.39 -4.42
CA THR A 60 -7.62 10.57 -3.75
C THR A 60 -8.79 10.18 -2.88
N MET A 61 -8.87 10.75 -1.68
CA MET A 61 -10.06 10.60 -0.84
C MET A 61 -11.16 11.55 -1.31
N VAL A 62 -12.34 11.00 -1.61
CA VAL A 62 -13.54 11.80 -1.85
C VAL A 62 -14.52 11.51 -0.72
N GLY A 63 -14.77 12.52 0.11
CA GLY A 63 -15.69 12.41 1.24
C GLY A 63 -15.65 13.65 2.13
N SER A 64 -16.73 13.87 2.89
CA SER A 64 -16.79 14.91 3.91
C SER A 64 -15.85 14.55 5.08
N PRO A 65 -15.15 15.53 5.70
CA PRO A 65 -14.14 15.27 6.73
C PRO A 65 -14.71 14.81 8.09
N TRP A 66 -16.01 14.50 8.15
CA TRP A 66 -16.80 14.16 9.32
C TRP A 66 -17.93 13.20 8.91
#